data_AF-A0AAW7JTR5-F1
#
_entry.id   AF-A0AAW7JTR5-F1
#
_cell.length_a   1.000
_cell.length_b   1.000
_cell.length_c   1.000
_cell.angle_alpha   90.00
_cell.angle_beta   90.00
_cell.angle_gamma   90.00
#
_symmetry.space_group_name_H-M   'P 1'
#
loop_
_entity.id
_entity.type
_entity.pdbx_description
1 polymer ?
#
loop_
_entity_poly.entity_id
_entity_poly.type
_entity_poly.pdbx_seq_one_letter_code
_entity_poly.pdbx_strand_id
1 'polypeptide(L)' 'FRIYGAYKRRLEDIGSAKQKKTDRGPSYYIVQKSMLGDLFADTVFEGVKSECLLFSDAYRLTDMNASSFKKFYAEGGRYL' A
#
# COMPACT_ATOMS: atom_id res chain seq x y z
N PHE A 1 -10.01 -24.87 13.49
CA PHE A 1 -9.35 -23.59 13.18
C PHE A 1 -9.80 -23.04 11.83
N ARG A 2 -10.92 -22.30 11.81
CA ARG A 2 -11.60 -21.83 10.58
C ARG A 2 -10.93 -20.59 9.93
N ILE A 3 -10.07 -19.91 10.69
CA ILE A 3 -9.42 -18.64 10.33
C ILE A 3 -8.26 -18.88 9.36
N TYR A 4 -7.50 -19.96 9.52
CA TYR A 4 -6.34 -20.27 8.66
C TYR A 4 -6.76 -20.58 7.22
N GLY A 5 -7.90 -21.24 7.01
CA GLY A 5 -8.45 -21.52 5.68
C GLY A 5 -8.91 -20.26 4.95
N ALA A 6 -9.46 -19.28 5.67
CA ALA A 6 -9.86 -18.00 5.09
C ALA A 6 -8.64 -17.15 4.69
N TYR A 7 -7.57 -17.20 5.50
CA TYR A 7 -6.30 -16.54 5.18
C TYR A 7 -5.64 -17.14 3.93
N LYS A 8 -5.61 -18.48 3.82
CA LYS A 8 -5.03 -19.16 2.65
C LYS A 8 -5.76 -18.84 1.35
N ARG A 9 -7.09 -18.77 1.37
CA ARG A 9 -7.90 -18.38 0.20
C ARG A 9 -7.63 -16.94 -0.24
N ARG A 10 -7.49 -16.00 0.71
CA ARG A 10 -7.08 -14.63 0.38
C ARG A 10 -5.70 -14.58 -0.29
N LEU A 11 -4.75 -15.41 0.14
CA LEU A 11 -3.43 -15.47 -0.51
C LEU A 11 -3.50 -16.04 -1.94
N GLU A 12 -4.35 -17.04 -2.18
CA GLU A 12 -4.57 -17.61 -3.52
C GLU A 12 -5.31 -16.65 -4.47
N ASP A 13 -6.28 -15.88 -3.96
CA ASP A 13 -6.96 -14.82 -4.73
C ASP A 13 -6.02 -13.64 -5.06
N ILE A 14 -5.09 -13.30 -4.16
CA ILE A 14 -4.06 -12.27 -4.43
C ILE A 14 -3.04 -12.78 -5.47
N GLY A 15 -2.71 -14.07 -5.47
CA GLY A 15 -1.78 -14.68 -6.43
C GLY A 15 -2.31 -14.79 -7.86
N SER A 16 -3.63 -14.73 -8.06
CA SER A 16 -4.28 -14.84 -9.37
C SER A 16 -4.53 -13.49 -10.06
N ALA A 17 -4.31 -12.37 -9.36
CA ALA A 17 -4.22 -11.04 -9.95
C ALA A 17 -2.88 -10.87 -10.69
N LYS A 18 -2.83 -11.42 -11.91
CA LYS A 18 -1.79 -11.27 -12.95
C LYS A 18 -0.72 -10.20 -12.65
N GLN A 19 0.37 -10.61 -12.00
CA GLN A 19 1.63 -9.88 -12.14
C GLN A 19 2.15 -10.16 -13.56
N LYS A 20 2.02 -9.16 -14.43
CA LYS A 20 2.86 -9.09 -15.63
C LYS A 20 4.31 -9.06 -15.16
N LYS A 21 4.99 -10.21 -15.28
CA LYS A 21 6.43 -10.34 -15.08
C LYS A 21 7.11 -9.46 -16.11
N THR A 22 7.44 -8.24 -15.71
CA THR A 22 8.47 -7.44 -16.37
C THR A 22 9.73 -7.73 -15.59
N ASP A 23 10.78 -8.15 -16.28
CA ASP A 23 12.08 -8.59 -15.77
C ASP A 23 12.91 -7.42 -15.19
N ARG A 24 12.26 -6.61 -14.35
CA ARG A 24 12.82 -5.47 -13.63
C ARG A 24 12.58 -5.74 -12.15
N GLY A 25 13.52 -5.32 -11.31
CA GLY A 25 13.46 -5.53 -9.86
C GLY A 25 12.14 -5.10 -9.21
N PRO A 26 11.97 -5.37 -7.90
CA PRO A 26 10.72 -5.09 -7.19
C PRO A 26 10.24 -3.65 -7.45
N SER A 27 8.92 -3.50 -7.67
CA SER A 27 8.31 -2.18 -7.92
C SER A 27 8.77 -1.18 -6.85
N TYR A 28 9.07 0.05 -7.27
CA TYR A 28 9.47 1.14 -6.39
C TYR A 28 8.57 1.25 -5.15
N TYR A 29 7.25 1.09 -5.32
CA TYR A 29 6.28 1.19 -4.24
C TYR A 29 6.27 -0.02 -3.30
N ILE A 30 6.69 -1.20 -3.77
CA ILE A 30 6.89 -2.38 -2.91
C ILE A 30 8.09 -2.15 -1.98
N VAL A 31 9.20 -1.65 -2.53
CA VAL A 31 10.39 -1.32 -1.75
C VAL A 31 10.08 -0.20 -0.76
N GLN A 32 9.38 0.85 -1.21
CA GLN A 32 8.96 1.93 -0.33
C GLN A 32 8.04 1.47 0.79
N LYS A 33 7.08 0.58 0.51
CA LYS A 33 6.20 0.02 1.55
C LYS A 33 6.98 -0.76 2.59
N SER A 34 7.96 -1.56 2.15
CA SER A 34 8.85 -2.28 3.06
C SER A 34 9.71 -1.35 3.91
N MET A 35 10.13 -0.20 3.38
CA MET A 35 10.92 0.80 4.10
C MET A 35 10.08 1.59 5.11
N LEU A 36 8.87 1.99 4.71
CA LEU A 36 7.92 2.72 5.57
C LEU A 36 7.37 1.84 6.71
N GLY A 37 7.15 0.55 6.41
CA GLY A 37 6.48 -0.39 7.29
C GLY A 37 4.95 -0.32 7.16
N ASP A 38 4.31 -1.49 7.27
CA ASP A 38 2.86 -1.65 7.08
C ASP A 38 2.03 -0.80 8.05
N LEU A 39 2.41 -0.79 9.33
CA LEU A 39 1.67 -0.07 10.36
C LEU A 39 1.67 1.44 10.11
N PHE A 40 2.81 2.01 9.70
CA PHE A 40 2.92 3.44 9.45
C PHE A 40 2.19 3.86 8.17
N ALA A 41 2.29 3.07 7.10
CA ALA A 41 1.50 3.33 5.88
C ALA A 41 -0.01 3.26 6.17
N ASP A 42 -0.45 2.33 7.01
CA ASP A 42 -1.86 2.20 7.39
C ASP A 42 -2.35 3.38 8.23
N THR A 43 -1.57 3.83 9.22
CA THR A 43 -1.96 4.98 10.06
C THR A 43 -1.99 6.29 9.29
N VAL A 44 -1.05 6.50 8.35
CA VAL A 44 -1.06 7.68 7.48
C VAL A 44 -2.31 7.68 6.58
N PHE A 45 -2.67 6.54 6.00
CA PHE A 45 -3.88 6.41 5.19
C PHE A 45 -5.15 6.72 5.99
N GLU A 46 -5.31 6.11 7.16
CA GLU A 46 -6.47 6.35 8.03
C GLU A 46 -6.51 7.80 8.55
N GLY A 47 -5.35 8.39 8.82
CA GLY A 47 -5.23 9.80 9.22
C GLY A 47 -5.74 10.76 8.14
N VAL A 48 -5.39 10.51 6.88
CA VAL A 48 -5.90 11.31 5.73
C VAL A 48 -7.39 11.11 5.55
N LYS A 49 -7.85 9.85 5.60
CA LYS A 49 -9.27 9.52 5.41
C LYS A 49 -10.17 10.08 6.52
N SER A 50 -9.65 10.16 7.74
CA SER A 50 -10.36 10.69 8.91
C SER A 50 -10.24 12.22 9.03
N GLU A 51 -9.69 12.90 8.02
CA GLU A 51 -9.43 14.36 7.99
C GLU A 51 -8.55 14.86 9.15
N CYS A 52 -7.90 13.96 9.87
CA CYS A 52 -7.00 14.26 10.98
C CYS A 52 -5.59 14.63 10.51
N LEU A 53 -5.26 14.27 9.26
CA LEU A 53 -3.99 14.57 8.61
C LEU A 53 -4.26 15.15 7.22
N LEU A 54 -3.72 16.34 6.96
CA LEU A 54 -3.83 16.94 5.63
C LEU A 54 -3.06 16.11 4.61
N PHE A 55 -3.62 15.97 3.40
CA PHE A 55 -2.96 15.27 2.29
C PHE A 55 -1.54 15.82 2.02
N SER A 56 -1.37 17.16 2.18
CA SER A 56 -0.08 17.83 2.03
C SER A 56 0.98 17.36 3.02
N ASP A 57 0.57 17.09 4.25
CA ASP A 57 1.47 16.68 5.32
C ASP A 57 1.72 15.17 5.24
N ALA A 58 0.71 14.40 4.83
CA ALA A 58 0.81 12.97 4.64
C ALA A 58 1.87 12.57 3.61
N TYR A 59 1.90 13.20 2.42
CA TYR A 59 2.94 12.87 1.44
C TYR A 59 4.34 13.27 1.91
N ARG A 60 4.46 14.39 2.65
CA ARG A 60 5.73 14.84 3.25
C ARG A 60 6.23 13.88 4.31
N LEU A 61 5.34 13.35 5.15
CA LEU A 61 5.66 12.36 6.18
C LEU A 61 6.21 11.06 5.60
N THR A 62 5.75 10.70 4.40
CA THR A 62 6.25 9.51 3.68
C THR A 62 7.46 9.78 2.78
N ASP A 63 7.98 11.02 2.78
CA ASP A 63 9.02 11.49 1.86
C ASP A 63 8.69 11.23 0.38
N MET A 64 7.41 11.36 0.03
CA MET A 64 6.91 11.18 -1.33
C MET A 64 6.36 12.49 -1.87
N ASN A 65 6.41 12.67 -3.19
CA ASN A 65 5.62 13.72 -3.83
C ASN A 65 4.12 13.31 -3.88
N ALA A 66 3.24 14.30 -4.03
CA ALA A 66 1.78 14.10 -4.06
C ALA A 66 1.32 13.01 -5.07
N SER A 67 1.91 12.99 -6.27
CA SER A 67 1.57 12.01 -7.31
C SER A 67 2.01 10.59 -6.93
N SER A 68 3.24 10.44 -6.42
CA SER A 68 3.78 9.15 -5.98
C SER A 68 3.02 8.61 -4.79
N PHE A 69 2.65 9.47 -3.84
CA PHE A 69 1.84 9.11 -2.69
C PHE A 69 0.48 8.57 -3.10
N LYS A 70 -0.22 9.23 -4.04
CA LYS A 70 -1.50 8.73 -4.56
C LYS A 70 -1.34 7.39 -5.28
N LYS A 71 -0.28 7.23 -6.09
CA LYS A 71 0.02 5.97 -6.79
C LYS A 71 0.40 4.84 -5.83
N PHE A 72 1.14 5.15 -4.77
CA PHE A 72 1.56 4.19 -3.75
C PHE A 72 0.35 3.49 -3.11
N TYR A 73 -0.67 4.24 -2.69
CA TYR A 73 -1.89 3.65 -2.15
C TYR A 73 -2.75 2.99 -3.23
N ALA A 74 -2.83 3.57 -4.43
CA ALA A 74 -3.59 3.00 -5.53
C ALA A 74 -3.06 1.61 -5.97
N GLU A 75 -1.74 1.42 -6.00
CA GLU A 75 -1.13 0.10 -6.23
C GLU A 75 -1.44 -0.90 -5.11
N GLY A 76 -1.62 -0.42 -3.87
CA GLY A 76 -2.10 -1.20 -2.73
C GLY A 76 -3.62 -1.42 -2.70
N GLY A 77 -4.37 -0.95 -3.70
CA GLY A 77 -5.83 -1.05 -3.76
C GLY A 77 -6.58 -0.08 -2.85
N ARG A 78 -5.92 0.97 -2.34
CA ARG A 78 -6.50 2.00 -1.49
C ARG A 78 -6.51 3.36 -2.22
N TYR A 79 -7.64 4.05 -2.17
CA TYR A 79 -7.80 5.32 -2.88
C TYR A 79 -7.89 6.48 -1.89
N LEU A 80 -7.08 7.51 -2.15
CA LEU A 80 -7.03 8.79 -1.45
C LEU A 80 -7.53 9.92 -2.37
#